data_AF-A0A392MPT5-F1
#
_entry.id   AF-A0A392MPT5-F1
#
_cell.length_a   1.000
_cell.length_b   1.000
_cell.length_c   1.000
_cell.angle_alpha   90.00
_cell.angle_beta   90.00
_cell.angle_gamma   90.00
#
_symmetry.space_group_name_H-M   'P 1'
#
loop_
_entity.id
_entity.type
_entity.pdbx_description
1 polymer ?
#
loop_
_entity_poly.entity_id
_entity_poly.type
_entity_poly.pdbx_seq_one_letter_code
_entity_poly.pdbx_strand_id
1 'polypeptide(L)'
;VAVSTNKEVDGHIPNYPSLPPQLVCQLHNLTMHADVETDEVYAQMTLQPLNAQEQKEAYLPAELGTPSKQPTNYVCKTLTASDTNTHGGFSVPRRAPEKVFPPLDFSQQPPAQELIARDLHGNEWKFRHIFRGEFRNGLEV
;
A
#
# COMPACT_ATOMS: atom_id res chain seq x y z
N VAL A 1 -12.60 -12.61 9.84
CA VAL A 1 -12.55 -14.09 9.89
C VAL A 1 -13.06 -14.69 8.61
N ALA A 2 -14.35 -14.57 8.27
CA ALA A 2 -14.91 -15.23 7.08
C ALA A 2 -14.15 -14.94 5.77
N VAL A 3 -13.76 -13.68 5.55
CA VAL A 3 -13.00 -13.25 4.36
C VAL A 3 -11.60 -13.87 4.32
N SER A 4 -10.87 -13.87 5.44
CA SER A 4 -9.51 -14.43 5.50
C SER A 4 -9.51 -15.97 5.51
N THR A 5 -10.56 -16.60 6.02
CA THR A 5 -10.65 -18.07 6.09
C THR A 5 -11.35 -18.69 4.88
N ASN A 6 -11.90 -17.89 3.95
CA ASN A 6 -12.75 -18.33 2.84
C ASN A 6 -13.81 -19.36 3.26
N LYS A 7 -14.33 -19.18 4.47
CA LYS A 7 -15.32 -20.06 5.10
C LYS A 7 -16.38 -19.18 5.71
N GLU A 8 -17.62 -19.43 5.33
CA GLU A 8 -18.74 -18.95 6.11
C GLU A 8 -18.63 -19.53 7.53
N VAL A 9 -19.14 -18.79 8.51
CA VAL A 9 -19.20 -19.28 9.88
C VAL A 9 -20.27 -20.38 9.91
N ASP A 10 -19.84 -21.60 9.59
CA ASP A 10 -20.73 -22.76 9.45
C ASP A 10 -20.80 -23.58 10.75
N GLY A 11 -20.45 -22.94 11.88
CA GLY A 11 -20.37 -23.56 13.20
C GLY A 11 -21.00 -22.69 14.29
N HIS A 12 -21.48 -23.34 15.36
CA HIS A 12 -22.01 -22.65 16.53
C HIS A 12 -20.89 -21.89 17.25
N ILE A 13 -20.85 -20.56 17.08
CA ILE A 13 -19.99 -19.70 17.90
C ILE A 13 -20.60 -19.63 19.31
N PRO A 14 -19.85 -19.99 20.37
CA PRO A 14 -20.33 -19.83 21.74
C PRO A 14 -20.71 -18.39 22.01
N ASN A 15 -21.85 -18.17 22.65
CA ASN A 15 -22.22 -16.85 23.09
C ASN A 15 -21.33 -16.42 24.27
N TYR A 16 -20.81 -15.20 24.23
CA TYR A 16 -20.04 -14.58 25.30
C TYR A 16 -20.84 -13.41 25.88
N PRO A 17 -21.71 -13.61 26.88
CA PRO A 17 -22.63 -12.58 27.37
C PRO A 17 -21.94 -11.33 27.94
N SER A 18 -20.69 -11.49 28.39
CA SER A 18 -19.86 -10.39 28.90
C SER A 18 -19.17 -9.58 27.81
N LEU A 19 -19.29 -9.98 26.54
CA LEU A 19 -18.69 -9.28 25.41
C LEU A 19 -19.74 -8.37 24.76
N PRO A 20 -19.60 -7.03 24.90
CA PRO A 20 -20.50 -6.11 24.22
C PRO A 20 -20.23 -6.10 22.70
N PRO A 21 -21.21 -5.72 21.87
CA PRO A 21 -21.04 -5.61 20.42
C PRO A 21 -20.04 -4.52 19.99
N GLN A 22 -19.75 -3.57 20.88
CA GLN A 22 -18.72 -2.55 20.70
C GLN A 22 -17.84 -2.50 21.93
N LEU A 23 -16.53 -2.62 21.72
CA LEU A 23 -15.52 -2.55 22.78
C LEU A 23 -14.64 -1.32 22.57
N VAL A 24 -14.75 -0.34 23.46
CA VAL A 24 -13.88 0.85 23.43
C VAL A 24 -12.50 0.45 23.95
N CYS A 25 -11.46 0.71 23.16
CA CYS A 25 -10.10 0.33 23.51
C CYS A 25 -9.14 1.52 23.35
N GLN A 26 -8.10 1.55 24.17
CA GLN A 26 -6.92 2.36 23.91
C GLN A 26 -5.96 1.60 22.98
N LEU A 27 -5.50 2.28 21.93
CA LEU A 27 -4.45 1.77 21.05
C LEU A 27 -3.10 1.90 21.75
N HIS A 28 -2.49 0.76 22.09
CA HIS A 28 -1.19 0.71 22.77
C HIS A 28 -0.03 0.65 21.77
N ASN A 29 -0.21 -0.08 20.66
CA ASN A 29 0.82 -0.24 19.63
C ASN A 29 0.19 -0.45 18.25
N LEU A 30 0.87 0.05 17.22
CA LEU A 30 0.53 -0.12 15.81
C LEU A 30 1.82 -0.39 15.02
N THR A 31 1.90 -1.57 14.41
CA THR A 31 3.01 -1.94 13.52
C THR A 31 2.47 -2.30 12.14
N MET A 32 3.17 -1.85 11.08
CA MET A 32 2.81 -2.11 9.68
C MET A 32 3.71 -3.22 9.12
N HIS A 33 3.12 -4.16 8.40
CA HIS A 33 3.77 -5.34 7.87
C HIS A 33 3.34 -5.62 6.44
N ALA A 34 4.14 -6.40 5.71
CA ALA A 34 3.79 -6.97 4.42
C ALA A 34 4.21 -8.44 4.42
N ASP A 35 3.34 -9.33 3.93
CA ASP A 35 3.65 -10.74 3.77
C ASP A 35 4.70 -10.92 2.66
N VAL A 36 5.72 -11.74 2.92
CA VAL A 36 6.89 -11.87 2.04
C VAL A 36 6.63 -12.70 0.78
N GLU A 37 5.57 -13.51 0.75
CA GLU A 37 5.24 -14.35 -0.40
C GLU A 37 4.15 -13.72 -1.28
N THR A 38 3.21 -13.02 -0.66
CA THR A 38 1.99 -12.54 -1.32
C THR A 38 1.93 -11.02 -1.49
N ASP A 39 2.85 -10.27 -0.87
CA ASP A 39 2.84 -8.82 -0.76
C ASP A 39 1.57 -8.26 -0.07
N GLU A 40 0.79 -9.08 0.63
CA GLU A 40 -0.38 -8.62 1.37
C GLU A 40 0.04 -7.72 2.55
N VAL A 41 -0.39 -6.46 2.52
CA VAL A 41 -0.10 -5.49 3.57
C VAL A 41 -1.11 -5.58 4.71
N TYR A 42 -0.63 -5.55 5.95
CA TYR A 42 -1.49 -5.59 7.14
C TYR A 42 -0.93 -4.74 8.28
N ALA A 43 -1.81 -4.39 9.21
CA ALA A 43 -1.45 -3.70 10.43
C ALA A 43 -1.74 -4.59 11.63
N GLN A 44 -0.76 -4.73 12.52
CA GLN A 44 -0.95 -5.37 13.82
C GLN A 44 -1.18 -4.29 14.87
N MET A 45 -2.32 -4.40 15.55
CA MET A 45 -2.74 -3.46 16.60
C MET A 45 -2.76 -4.17 17.95
N THR A 46 -2.20 -3.54 18.97
CA THR A 46 -2.36 -3.96 20.36
C THR A 46 -3.38 -3.05 21.02
N LEU A 47 -4.53 -3.61 21.39
CA LEU A 47 -5.67 -2.88 21.94
C LEU A 47 -5.89 -3.27 23.41
N GLN A 48 -6.02 -2.28 24.29
CA GLN A 48 -6.42 -2.47 25.69
C GLN A 48 -7.88 -2.05 25.85
N PRO A 49 -8.80 -2.97 26.21
CA PRO A 49 -10.19 -2.62 26.51
C PRO A 49 -10.27 -1.65 27.69
N LEU A 50 -11.08 -0.60 27.56
CA LEU A 50 -11.29 0.40 28.59
C LEU A 50 -12.52 0.10 29.43
N ASN A 51 -12.41 0.30 30.74
CA ASN A 51 -13.53 0.24 31.66
C ASN A 51 -14.38 1.54 31.62
N ALA A 52 -15.56 1.53 32.24
CA ALA A 52 -16.50 2.65 32.16
C ALA A 52 -16.00 3.98 32.76
N GLN A 53 -15.01 3.94 33.66
CA GLN A 53 -14.36 5.14 34.20
C GLN A 53 -13.31 5.67 33.22
N GLU A 54 -12.42 4.80 32.74
CA GLU A 54 -11.39 5.13 31.75
C GLU A 54 -11.99 5.67 30.45
N GLN A 55 -13.15 5.16 30.04
CA GLN A 55 -13.86 5.67 28.87
C GLN A 55 -14.27 7.14 29.03
N LYS A 56 -14.58 7.61 30.24
CA LYS A 56 -14.90 9.03 30.48
C LYS A 56 -13.65 9.91 30.42
N GLU A 57 -12.50 9.37 30.80
CA GLU A 57 -11.20 10.06 30.79
C GLU A 57 -10.56 10.06 29.40
N ALA A 58 -10.76 9.00 28.61
CA ALA A 58 -10.26 8.83 27.25
C ALA A 58 -10.90 9.78 26.20
N TYR A 59 -11.94 10.54 26.58
CA TYR A 59 -12.47 11.64 25.76
C TYR A 59 -11.57 12.89 25.79
N LEU A 60 -10.55 12.93 26.65
CA LEU A 60 -9.47 13.89 26.51
C LEU A 60 -8.64 13.46 25.31
N PRO A 61 -8.33 14.34 24.33
CA PRO A 61 -7.51 13.97 23.19
C PRO A 61 -6.12 13.52 23.70
N ALA A 62 -5.93 12.21 23.89
CA ALA A 62 -4.61 11.64 23.95
C ALA A 62 -3.91 12.09 22.68
N GLU A 63 -2.71 12.66 22.80
CA GLU A 63 -1.95 13.17 21.66
C GLU A 63 -1.96 12.11 20.56
N LEU A 64 -2.80 12.35 19.55
CA LEU A 64 -2.96 11.46 18.42
C LEU A 64 -1.56 11.34 17.84
N GLY A 65 -0.98 10.14 17.90
CA GLY A 65 0.37 9.88 17.40
C GLY A 65 0.53 10.45 15.99
N THR A 66 1.78 10.71 15.57
CA THR A 66 2.06 11.36 14.29
C THR A 66 1.19 10.76 13.18
N PRO A 67 0.35 11.57 12.51
CA PRO A 67 -0.55 11.06 11.50
C PRO A 67 0.27 10.37 10.41
N SER A 68 -0.21 9.21 9.95
CA SER A 68 0.37 8.53 8.79
C SER A 68 0.27 9.48 7.60
N LYS A 69 1.41 10.08 7.23
CA LYS A 69 1.50 10.97 6.06
C LYS A 69 1.60 10.07 4.84
N GLN A 70 0.48 9.87 4.15
CA GLN A 70 0.52 9.23 2.84
C GLN A 70 1.41 10.06 1.90
N PRO A 71 2.31 9.43 1.14
CA PRO A 71 3.08 10.14 0.13
C PRO A 71 2.11 10.76 -0.88
N THR A 72 2.34 12.02 -1.24
CA THR A 72 1.50 12.75 -2.20
C THR A 72 1.93 12.54 -3.65
N ASN A 73 3.14 12.01 -3.86
CA ASN A 73 3.73 11.76 -5.17
C ASN A 73 3.81 10.25 -5.42
N TYR A 74 2.73 9.66 -5.90
CA TYR A 74 2.68 8.25 -6.29
C TYR A 74 1.78 8.07 -7.53
N VAL A 75 1.94 6.92 -8.18
CA VAL A 75 1.12 6.49 -9.31
C VAL A 75 0.67 5.06 -9.05
N CYS A 76 -0.61 4.79 -9.27
CA CYS A 76 -1.15 3.44 -9.27
C CYS A 76 -1.67 3.14 -10.68
N LYS A 77 -1.29 1.97 -11.21
CA LYS A 77 -1.74 1.51 -12.52
C LYS A 77 -2.16 0.05 -12.41
N THR A 78 -3.38 -0.25 -12.85
CA THR A 78 -3.80 -1.62 -13.12
C THR A 78 -3.03 -2.14 -14.33
N LEU A 79 -2.29 -3.25 -14.15
CA LEU A 79 -1.52 -3.86 -15.23
C LEU A 79 -2.45 -4.35 -16.35
N THR A 80 -2.06 -4.08 -17.60
CA THR A 80 -2.73 -4.61 -18.79
C THR A 80 -2.04 -5.88 -19.28
N ALA A 81 -2.69 -6.64 -20.16
CA ALA A 81 -2.09 -7.85 -20.75
C ALA A 81 -0.77 -7.57 -21.51
N SER A 82 -0.56 -6.35 -22.02
CA SER A 82 0.70 -5.96 -22.67
C SER A 82 1.82 -5.75 -21.65
N ASP A 83 1.50 -5.26 -20.44
CA ASP A 83 2.50 -5.02 -19.39
C ASP A 83 3.06 -6.33 -18.83
N THR A 84 2.26 -7.41 -18.85
CA THR A 84 2.65 -8.72 -18.30
C THR A 84 3.21 -9.68 -19.36
N ASN A 85 3.31 -9.25 -20.62
CA ASN A 85 3.94 -10.04 -21.67
C ASN A 85 5.47 -10.04 -21.49
N THR A 86 6.09 -11.21 -21.53
CA THR A 86 7.56 -11.40 -21.45
C THR A 86 8.38 -10.62 -22.48
N HIS A 87 7.76 -10.21 -23.58
CA HIS A 87 8.41 -9.42 -24.64
C HIS A 87 7.97 -7.94 -24.65
N GLY A 88 7.05 -7.55 -23.77
CA GLY A 88 6.56 -6.18 -23.62
C GLY A 88 7.30 -5.41 -22.52
N GLY A 89 7.07 -4.09 -22.48
CA GLY A 89 7.47 -3.22 -21.37
C GLY A 89 6.27 -2.76 -20.56
N PHE A 90 6.52 -2.03 -19.48
CA PHE A 90 5.48 -1.45 -18.63
C PHE A 90 5.09 -0.06 -19.15
N SER A 91 3.84 0.13 -19.58
CA SER A 91 3.45 1.44 -20.11
C SER A 91 3.12 2.46 -19.02
N VAL A 92 3.81 3.61 -18.92
CA VAL A 92 3.49 4.65 -17.93
C VAL A 92 2.64 5.77 -18.53
N PRO A 93 1.52 6.20 -17.90
CA PRO A 93 0.71 7.31 -18.40
C PRO A 93 1.55 8.60 -18.50
N ARG A 94 1.44 9.35 -19.60
CA ARG A 94 2.30 10.52 -19.89
C ARG A 94 2.48 11.54 -18.73
N ARG A 95 1.46 11.74 -17.88
CA ARG A 95 1.48 12.71 -16.78
C ARG A 95 2.06 12.19 -15.47
N ALA A 96 2.34 10.89 -15.38
CA ALA A 96 2.88 10.23 -14.19
C ALA A 96 4.42 10.40 -14.05
N PRO A 97 5.25 10.23 -15.11
CA PRO A 97 6.70 10.33 -15.04
C PRO A 97 7.19 11.69 -14.58
N GLU A 98 6.56 12.78 -15.04
CA GLU A 98 6.96 14.15 -14.69
C GLU A 98 6.83 14.44 -13.18
N LYS A 99 6.01 13.68 -12.45
CA LYS A 99 5.80 13.85 -11.01
C LYS A 99 6.57 12.88 -10.14
N VAL A 100 6.99 11.74 -10.67
CA VAL A 100 7.50 10.61 -9.87
C VAL A 100 8.91 10.17 -10.29
N PHE A 101 9.29 10.36 -11.56
CA PHE A 101 10.61 9.96 -12.04
C PHE A 101 11.54 11.16 -12.20
N PRO A 102 12.86 10.96 -12.03
CA PRO A 102 13.84 11.98 -12.39
C PRO A 102 13.71 12.38 -13.87
N PRO A 103 14.03 13.63 -14.24
CA PRO A 103 13.94 14.08 -15.63
C PRO A 103 14.92 13.32 -16.52
N LEU A 104 14.48 12.99 -17.73
CA LEU A 104 15.33 12.38 -18.76
C LEU A 104 16.26 13.40 -19.41
N ASP A 105 17.44 12.95 -19.82
CA ASP A 105 18.33 13.71 -20.70
C ASP A 105 17.90 13.51 -22.17
N PHE A 106 17.22 14.53 -22.71
CA PHE A 106 16.71 14.51 -24.09
C PHE A 106 17.78 14.76 -25.16
N SER A 107 19.05 14.95 -24.78
CA SER A 107 20.16 14.98 -25.74
C SER A 107 20.53 13.57 -26.25
N GLN A 108 20.13 12.52 -25.52
CA GLN A 108 20.37 11.12 -25.88
C GLN A 108 19.35 10.59 -26.89
N GLN A 109 19.74 9.58 -27.69
CA GLN A 109 18.86 8.93 -28.68
C GLN A 109 18.86 7.39 -28.51
N PRO A 110 17.77 6.78 -27.98
CA PRO A 110 16.60 7.43 -27.36
C PRO A 110 16.92 7.97 -25.95
N PRO A 111 16.17 8.97 -25.44
CA PRO A 111 16.30 9.40 -24.04
C PRO A 111 15.96 8.26 -23.08
N ALA A 112 16.89 7.90 -22.20
CA ALA A 112 16.71 6.80 -21.26
C ALA A 112 17.45 7.03 -19.93
N GLN A 113 17.04 6.33 -18.88
CA GLN A 113 17.72 6.27 -17.59
C GLN A 113 17.49 4.93 -16.91
N GLU A 114 18.38 4.55 -15.99
CA GLU A 114 18.15 3.45 -15.05
C GLU A 114 17.46 4.00 -13.81
N LEU A 115 16.35 3.38 -13.40
CA LEU A 115 15.65 3.64 -12.16
C LEU A 115 15.92 2.49 -11.19
N ILE A 116 16.20 2.82 -9.94
CA ILE A 116 16.32 1.85 -8.85
C ILE A 116 15.20 2.15 -7.87
N ALA A 117 14.29 1.21 -7.69
CA ALA A 117 13.23 1.27 -6.70
C ALA A 117 13.44 0.20 -5.63
N ARG A 118 13.03 0.48 -4.40
CA ARG A 118 13.05 -0.49 -3.30
C ARG A 118 11.62 -0.85 -2.93
N ASP A 119 11.33 -2.15 -2.83
CA ASP A 119 10.01 -2.63 -2.40
C ASP A 119 9.82 -2.56 -0.87
N LEU A 120 8.65 -3.01 -0.39
CA LEU A 120 8.33 -3.03 1.04
C LEU A 120 9.20 -4.00 1.86
N HIS A 121 9.85 -4.95 1.21
CA HIS A 121 10.72 -5.97 1.82
C HIS A 121 12.19 -5.56 1.80
N GLY A 122 12.50 -4.43 1.18
CA GLY A 122 13.85 -3.89 1.09
C GLY A 122 14.64 -4.37 -0.13
N ASN A 123 14.03 -5.14 -1.04
CA ASN A 123 14.70 -5.59 -2.27
C ASN A 123 14.80 -4.45 -3.27
N GLU A 124 15.93 -4.39 -3.99
CA GLU A 124 16.16 -3.40 -5.03
C GLU A 124 15.80 -3.94 -6.40
N TRP A 125 14.99 -3.17 -7.13
CA TRP A 125 14.50 -3.47 -8.46
C TRP A 125 15.02 -2.42 -9.44
N LYS A 126 15.63 -2.89 -10.53
CA LYS A 126 16.18 -2.04 -11.58
C LYS A 126 15.25 -2.01 -12.79
N PHE A 127 14.91 -0.82 -13.23
CA PHE A 127 14.06 -0.58 -14.40
C PHE A 127 14.75 0.33 -15.40
N ARG A 128 14.50 0.13 -16.70
CA ARG A 128 15.05 0.98 -17.75
C ARG A 128 13.96 1.87 -18.33
N HIS A 129 13.80 3.07 -17.78
CA HIS A 129 12.86 4.05 -18.31
C HIS A 129 13.37 4.63 -19.64
N ILE A 130 12.62 4.46 -20.73
CA ILE A 130 12.95 4.97 -22.06
C ILE A 130 11.79 5.82 -22.60
N PHE A 131 12.07 7.05 -23.04
CA PHE A 131 11.09 7.81 -23.80
C PHE A 131 11.17 7.43 -25.29
N ARG A 132 10.11 6.82 -25.83
CA ARG A 132 10.05 6.37 -27.24
C ARG A 132 9.20 7.26 -28.17
N GLY A 133 8.77 8.44 -27.73
CA GLY A 133 7.98 9.38 -28.53
C GLY A 133 6.52 8.95 -28.73
N GLU A 134 5.68 9.84 -29.27
CA GLU A 134 4.27 9.56 -29.52
C GLU A 134 4.08 8.73 -30.80
N PHE A 135 3.74 7.45 -30.64
CA PHE A 135 2.59 6.93 -31.37
C PHE A 135 1.41 6.93 -30.39
N ARG A 136 0.29 7.52 -30.82
CA ARG A 136 -0.97 7.71 -30.06
C ARG A 136 -1.27 6.59 -29.04
N ASN A 137 -0.76 6.64 -27.80
CA ASN A 137 -1.31 6.07 -26.54
C ASN A 137 -0.34 5.42 -25.50
N GLY A 138 0.99 5.65 -25.45
CA GLY A 138 1.76 5.20 -24.26
C GLY A 138 3.28 5.45 -24.25
N LEU A 139 3.86 5.59 -23.04
CA LEU A 139 5.31 5.55 -22.79
C LEU A 139 5.69 4.15 -22.31
N GLU A 140 6.71 3.50 -22.87
CA GLU A 140 7.23 2.21 -22.38
C GLU A 140 8.37 2.41 -21.37
N VAL A 141 8.28 1.79 -20.20
CA VAL A 141 9.33 1.65 -19.19
C VAL A 141 9.81 0.20 -19.14
#